data_AF-A0A537RY97-F1
#
_entry.id   AF-A0A537RY97-F1
#
_cell.length_a   1.000
_cell.length_b   1.000
_cell.length_c   1.000
_cell.angle_alpha   90.00
_cell.angle_beta   90.00
_cell.angle_gamma   90.00
#
_symmetry.space_group_name_H-M   'P 1'
#
loop_
_entity.id
_entity.type
_entity.pdbx_description
1 polymer ?
#
loop_
_entity_poly.entity_id
_entity_poly.type
_entity_poly.pdbx_seq_one_letter_code
_entity_poly.pdbx_strand_id
1 'polypeptide(L)'
;MAAAARPYWTGFLKLSLVTIAVRLYTAATERERIRFHMIHEPTGERVRQQLVVPGTGPVERDEIVKGYEYEKGHYVTVEPDDLKRLRLETTDTIDITEFVDDVDPIYFDAPYYLVPDGSVAEEGYRVIREALRESGKVAIGQVVVGGHERIVAIQPLKTGLLANSLRYEDEIRKPDEFFNT
;
A
#
# COMPACT_ATOMS: atom_id res chain seq x y z
N MET A 1 -16.96 -16.33 2.32
CA MET A 1 -17.12 -15.32 3.39
C MET A 1 -15.76 -14.69 3.69
N ALA A 2 -15.50 -13.49 3.18
CA ALA A 2 -14.38 -12.69 3.65
C ALA A 2 -14.77 -12.06 5.00
N ALA A 3 -14.01 -12.39 6.04
CA ALA A 3 -14.24 -11.98 7.42
C ALA A 3 -14.18 -10.45 7.61
N ALA A 4 -14.71 -9.99 8.74
CA ALA A 4 -14.91 -8.64 9.27
C ALA A 4 -13.73 -7.63 9.27
N ALA A 5 -12.75 -7.76 8.38
CA ALA A 5 -11.66 -6.80 8.20
C ALA A 5 -12.06 -5.74 7.15
N ARG A 6 -11.63 -4.48 7.35
CA ARG A 6 -11.75 -3.44 6.32
C ARG A 6 -10.69 -3.71 5.23
N PRO A 7 -11.06 -3.69 3.94
CA PRO A 7 -10.06 -3.80 2.88
C PRO A 7 -9.10 -2.61 2.97
N TYR A 8 -7.81 -2.90 2.77
CA TYR A 8 -6.77 -1.88 2.63
C TYR A 8 -6.94 -1.11 1.32
N TRP A 9 -7.33 -1.83 0.26
CA TRP A 9 -7.58 -1.28 -1.07
C TRP A 9 -8.62 -2.14 -1.80
N THR A 10 -9.40 -1.50 -2.67
CA THR A 10 -10.40 -2.14 -3.53
C THR A 10 -10.20 -1.63 -4.94
N GLY A 11 -10.26 -2.53 -5.92
CA GLY A 11 -10.07 -2.17 -7.31
C GLY A 11 -10.16 -3.38 -8.22
N PHE A 12 -9.37 -3.36 -9.29
CA PHE A 12 -9.40 -4.40 -10.32
C PHE A 12 -8.03 -5.05 -10.49
N LEU A 13 -8.00 -6.35 -10.73
CA LEU A 13 -6.83 -7.07 -11.23
C LEU A 13 -7.01 -7.22 -12.73
N LYS A 14 -6.07 -6.67 -13.50
CA LYS A 14 -6.06 -6.72 -14.95
C LYS A 14 -4.92 -7.61 -15.41
N LEU A 15 -5.25 -8.58 -16.25
CA LEU A 15 -4.30 -9.43 -16.95
C LEU A 15 -4.62 -9.39 -18.43
N SER A 16 -3.82 -8.66 -19.22
CA SER A 16 -4.07 -8.46 -20.65
C SER A 16 -5.48 -7.88 -20.90
N LEU A 17 -6.43 -8.71 -21.35
CA LEU A 17 -7.82 -8.32 -21.63
C LEU A 17 -8.83 -8.70 -20.54
N VAL A 18 -8.38 -9.41 -19.50
CA VAL A 18 -9.24 -9.90 -18.42
C VAL A 18 -9.14 -8.95 -17.24
N THR A 19 -10.28 -8.42 -16.78
CA THR A 19 -10.38 -7.52 -15.62
C THR A 19 -11.29 -8.13 -14.57
N ILE A 20 -10.79 -8.30 -13.35
CA ILE A 20 -11.48 -8.97 -12.25
C ILE A 20 -11.55 -8.03 -11.05
N ALA A 21 -12.74 -7.82 -10.48
CA ALA A 21 -12.88 -7.03 -9.26
C ALA A 21 -12.25 -7.76 -8.08
N VAL A 22 -11.44 -7.05 -7.29
CA VAL A 22 -10.64 -7.62 -6.19
C VAL A 22 -10.54 -6.66 -5.00
N ARG A 23 -10.27 -7.23 -3.83
CA ARG A 23 -9.99 -6.53 -2.58
C ARG A 23 -8.67 -7.00 -1.99
N LEU A 24 -7.87 -6.05 -1.52
CA LEU A 24 -6.62 -6.29 -0.80
C LEU A 24 -6.86 -6.17 0.71
N TYR A 25 -6.42 -7.18 1.45
CA TYR A 25 -6.44 -7.21 2.91
C TYR A 25 -5.02 -7.40 3.44
N THR A 26 -4.61 -6.65 4.47
CA THR A 26 -3.29 -6.85 5.10
C THR A 26 -3.15 -8.27 5.62
N ALA A 27 -2.12 -8.99 5.21
CA ALA A 27 -1.89 -10.37 5.64
C ALA A 27 -1.14 -10.44 6.98
N ALA A 28 -0.26 -9.47 7.24
CA ALA A 28 0.38 -9.29 8.53
C ALA A 28 -0.53 -8.49 9.48
N THR A 29 -0.55 -8.89 10.74
CA THR A 29 -1.23 -8.15 11.80
C THR A 29 -0.18 -7.59 12.76
N GLU A 30 -0.38 -6.35 13.22
CA GLU A 30 0.46 -5.77 14.28
C GLU A 30 0.02 -6.21 15.69
N ARG A 31 -0.69 -7.34 15.83
CA ARG A 31 -1.08 -7.87 17.15
C ARG A 31 0.22 -8.07 17.94
N GLU A 32 0.29 -7.39 19.08
CA GLU A 32 1.40 -7.34 20.07
C GLU A 32 2.25 -6.08 20.14
N ARG A 33 1.98 -5.00 19.40
CA ARG A 33 2.56 -3.70 19.80
C ARG A 33 1.82 -3.16 21.02
N ILE A 34 2.39 -3.36 22.22
CA ILE A 34 1.98 -2.63 23.43
C ILE A 34 2.07 -1.14 23.09
N ARG A 35 0.91 -0.49 22.98
CA ARG A 35 0.85 0.95 22.70
C ARG A 35 1.02 1.68 24.00
N PHE A 36 2.15 2.36 24.15
CA PHE A 36 2.35 3.28 25.24
C PHE A 36 1.57 4.57 24.96
N HIS A 37 0.88 5.06 25.99
CA HIS A 37 0.36 6.41 25.99
C HIS A 37 1.38 7.32 26.67
N MET A 38 1.53 8.54 26.17
CA MET A 38 2.25 9.57 26.91
C MET A 38 1.43 9.93 28.15
N ILE A 39 2.00 9.69 29.32
CA ILE A 39 1.40 10.00 30.61
C ILE A 39 2.21 11.14 31.23
N HIS A 40 1.52 12.18 31.67
CA HIS A 40 2.13 13.24 32.45
C HIS A 40 2.42 12.69 33.86
N GLU A 41 3.69 12.38 34.12
CA GLU A 41 4.13 11.67 35.33
C GLU A 41 3.57 12.27 36.64
N PRO A 42 3.57 13.60 36.86
CA PRO A 42 3.06 14.17 38.10
C PRO A 42 1.55 13.99 38.33
N THR A 43 0.74 13.97 37.26
CA THR A 43 -0.74 13.88 37.38
C THR A 43 -1.28 12.49 37.09
N GLY A 44 -0.48 11.61 36.47
CA GLY A 44 -0.93 10.32 35.96
C GLY A 44 -1.90 10.42 34.79
N GLU A 45 -2.16 11.62 34.27
CA GLU A 45 -3.13 11.83 33.20
C GLU A 45 -2.50 11.66 31.82
N ARG A 46 -3.33 11.26 30.85
CA ARG A 46 -2.91 11.08 29.46
C ARG A 46 -2.67 12.43 28.78
N VAL A 47 -1.48 12.60 28.22
CA VAL A 47 -1.13 13.77 27.40
C VAL A 47 -1.92 13.75 26.10
N ARG A 48 -2.50 14.88 25.72
CA ARG A 48 -3.13 15.12 24.42
C ARG A 48 -2.22 16.02 23.59
N GLN A 49 -2.08 15.72 22.31
CA GLN A 49 -1.39 16.59 21.35
C GLN A 49 -2.38 17.58 20.76
N GLN A 50 -1.94 18.83 20.56
CA GLN A 50 -2.71 19.89 19.92
C GLN A 50 -1.87 20.48 18.78
N LEU A 51 -2.53 20.77 17.66
CA LEU A 51 -1.91 21.46 16.53
C LEU A 51 -1.94 22.96 16.82
N VAL A 52 -0.79 23.63 16.72
CA VAL A 52 -0.63 25.02 17.14
C VAL A 52 0.14 25.76 16.05
N VAL A 53 -0.40 26.88 15.59
CA VAL A 53 0.31 27.82 14.72
C VAL A 53 1.04 28.84 15.59
N PRO A 54 2.36 29.05 15.41
CA PRO A 54 3.10 30.07 16.16
C PRO A 54 2.44 31.45 16.04
N GLY A 55 2.15 32.10 17.17
CA GLY A 55 1.51 33.42 17.22
C GLY A 55 -0.02 33.43 17.13
N THR A 56 -0.65 32.39 16.58
CA THR A 56 -2.13 32.29 16.48
C THR A 56 -2.71 31.40 17.58
N GLY A 57 -1.97 30.37 18.00
CA GLY A 57 -2.43 29.41 18.99
C GLY A 57 -3.01 28.13 18.36
N PRO A 58 -3.82 27.38 19.10
CA PRO A 58 -4.40 26.13 18.63
C PRO A 58 -5.27 26.27 17.38
N VAL A 59 -5.18 25.28 16.50
CA VAL A 59 -5.99 25.20 15.27
C VAL A 59 -6.62 23.82 15.12
N GLU A 60 -7.78 23.78 14.47
CA GLU A 60 -8.45 22.54 14.11
C GLU A 60 -7.88 21.93 12.83
N ARG A 61 -8.12 20.63 12.62
CA ARG A 61 -7.54 19.90 11.47
C ARG A 61 -8.06 20.39 10.12
N ASP A 62 -9.29 20.86 10.06
CA ASP A 62 -9.93 21.38 8.85
C ASP A 62 -9.37 22.74 8.41
N GLU A 63 -8.68 23.45 9.31
CA GLU A 63 -7.98 24.70 9.00
C GLU A 63 -6.58 24.46 8.39
N ILE A 64 -6.16 23.19 8.25
CA ILE A 64 -4.78 22.83 7.83
C ILE A 64 -4.79 22.28 6.40
N VAL A 65 -4.01 22.93 5.54
CA VAL A 65 -3.73 22.49 4.17
C VAL A 65 -2.29 21.97 4.02
N LYS A 66 -2.03 21.14 3.01
CA LYS A 66 -0.66 20.71 2.68
C LYS A 66 0.05 21.84 1.94
N GLY A 67 1.27 22.18 2.35
CA GLY A 67 2.13 23.14 1.65
C GLY A 67 3.43 22.48 1.19
N TYR A 68 3.91 22.84 0.00
CA TYR A 68 5.24 22.46 -0.50
C TYR A 68 6.16 23.69 -0.43
N GLU A 69 7.29 23.57 0.26
CA GLU A 69 8.30 24.63 0.36
C GLU A 69 9.16 24.65 -0.89
N TYR A 70 9.02 25.68 -1.73
CA TYR A 70 9.80 25.82 -2.97
C TYR A 70 11.01 26.76 -2.79
N GLU A 71 10.96 27.62 -1.79
CA GLU A 71 12.05 28.46 -1.32
C GLU A 71 11.92 28.61 0.18
N LYS A 72 13.03 28.82 0.90
CA LYS A 72 13.03 28.91 2.36
C LYS A 72 11.97 29.91 2.86
N GLY A 73 10.99 29.42 3.61
CA GLY A 73 9.87 30.21 4.15
C GLY A 73 8.75 30.53 3.15
N HIS A 74 8.82 30.06 1.90
CA HIS A 74 7.81 30.26 0.87
C HIS A 74 7.17 28.92 0.49
N TYR A 75 5.86 28.84 0.67
CA TYR A 75 5.09 27.61 0.49
C TYR A 75 4.04 27.79 -0.61
N VAL A 76 3.88 26.79 -1.47
CA VAL A 76 2.68 26.66 -2.33
C VAL A 76 1.73 25.70 -1.65
N THR A 77 0.50 26.14 -1.42
CA THR A 77 -0.58 25.27 -0.90
C THR A 77 -1.04 24.33 -1.99
N VAL A 78 -1.09 23.04 -1.68
CA VAL A 78 -1.58 22.00 -2.58
C VAL A 78 -2.99 21.63 -2.13
N GLU A 79 -4.00 22.00 -2.91
CA GLU A 79 -5.37 21.62 -2.60
C GLU A 79 -5.56 20.10 -2.81
N PRO A 80 -6.43 19.46 -2.02
CA PRO A 80 -6.78 18.05 -2.23
C PRO A 80 -7.29 17.76 -3.64
N ASP A 81 -7.94 18.72 -4.30
CA ASP A 81 -8.45 18.57 -5.66
C ASP A 81 -7.36 18.74 -6.74
N ASP A 82 -6.30 19.51 -6.49
CA ASP A 82 -5.13 19.57 -7.39
C ASP A 82 -4.37 18.24 -7.41
N LEU A 83 -4.22 17.61 -6.24
CA LEU A 83 -3.71 16.25 -6.11
C LEU A 83 -4.58 15.22 -6.86
N LYS A 84 -5.91 15.41 -6.87
CA LYS A 84 -6.83 14.53 -7.62
C LYS A 84 -6.68 14.68 -9.13
N ARG A 85 -6.42 15.89 -9.63
CA ARG A 85 -6.22 16.15 -11.07
C ARG A 85 -4.90 15.59 -11.60
N LEU A 86 -3.90 15.46 -10.73
CA LEU A 86 -2.63 14.79 -11.00
C LEU A 86 -2.69 13.27 -10.80
N ARG A 87 -3.85 12.68 -10.42
CA ARG A 87 -3.95 11.24 -10.20
C ARG A 87 -3.66 10.51 -11.51
N LEU A 88 -2.67 9.63 -11.44
CA LEU A 88 -2.33 8.67 -12.49
C LEU A 88 -3.60 7.92 -12.94
N GLU A 89 -3.77 7.74 -14.25
CA GLU A 89 -4.96 7.19 -14.91
C GLU A 89 -5.37 5.80 -14.39
N THR A 90 -4.45 5.08 -13.74
CA THR A 90 -4.61 3.72 -13.21
C THR A 90 -4.63 3.67 -11.67
N THR A 91 -5.41 4.55 -11.02
CA THR A 91 -5.39 4.57 -9.54
C THR A 91 -5.98 3.29 -8.90
N ASP A 92 -6.94 2.65 -9.54
CA ASP A 92 -7.73 1.56 -8.94
C ASP A 92 -7.55 0.22 -9.66
N THR A 93 -6.43 0.03 -10.36
CA THR A 93 -6.12 -1.23 -11.08
C THR A 93 -4.72 -1.72 -10.75
N ILE A 94 -4.61 -3.02 -10.46
CA ILE A 94 -3.36 -3.78 -10.51
C ILE A 94 -3.22 -4.31 -11.93
N ASP A 95 -2.28 -3.77 -12.71
CA ASP A 95 -2.01 -4.26 -14.07
C ASP A 95 -0.85 -5.26 -14.04
N ILE A 96 -1.09 -6.52 -14.41
CA ILE A 96 -0.05 -7.55 -14.50
C ILE A 96 0.72 -7.33 -15.79
N THR A 97 2.03 -7.09 -15.67
CA THR A 97 2.92 -6.78 -16.78
C THR A 97 3.85 -7.94 -17.14
N GLU A 98 4.24 -8.77 -16.17
CA GLU A 98 5.24 -9.81 -16.38
C GLU A 98 5.00 -11.04 -15.49
N PHE A 99 5.62 -12.18 -15.84
CA PHE A 99 5.65 -13.40 -15.06
C PHE A 99 7.08 -13.89 -14.89
N VAL A 100 7.52 -14.04 -13.65
CA VAL A 100 8.90 -14.44 -13.29
C VAL A 100 8.90 -15.77 -12.53
N ASP A 101 10.06 -16.43 -12.46
CA ASP A 101 10.21 -17.66 -11.69
C ASP A 101 10.27 -17.39 -10.17
N ASP A 102 11.02 -16.36 -9.76
CA ASP A 102 11.17 -15.97 -8.36
C ASP A 102 11.51 -14.48 -8.24
N VAL A 103 11.36 -13.94 -7.04
CA VAL A 103 11.72 -12.56 -6.68
C VAL A 103 12.69 -12.61 -5.51
N ASP A 104 13.80 -11.88 -5.59
CA ASP A 104 14.76 -11.84 -4.48
C ASP A 104 14.08 -11.31 -3.20
N PRO A 105 14.23 -12.02 -2.05
CA PRO A 105 13.68 -11.60 -0.76
C PRO A 105 13.95 -10.15 -0.38
N ILE A 106 15.06 -9.55 -0.83
CA ILE A 106 15.43 -8.16 -0.52
C ILE A 106 14.38 -7.14 -0.97
N TYR A 107 13.63 -7.46 -2.03
CA TYR A 107 12.59 -6.58 -2.58
C TYR A 107 11.26 -6.64 -1.80
N PHE A 108 11.00 -7.65 -0.96
CA PHE A 108 9.68 -7.80 -0.33
C PHE A 108 9.41 -6.78 0.77
N ASP A 109 8.32 -6.01 0.65
CA ASP A 109 7.92 -5.00 1.65
C ASP A 109 6.78 -5.45 2.56
N ALA A 110 5.56 -5.56 2.03
CA ALA A 110 4.36 -5.83 2.83
C ALA A 110 3.45 -6.87 2.17
N PRO A 111 2.98 -7.89 2.92
CA PRO A 111 2.10 -8.93 2.39
C PRO A 111 0.60 -8.58 2.52
N TYR A 112 -0.16 -8.92 1.49
CA TYR A 112 -1.61 -8.72 1.39
C TYR A 112 -2.30 -9.97 0.82
N TYR A 113 -3.45 -10.31 1.37
CA TYR A 113 -4.37 -11.26 0.74
C TYR A 113 -5.19 -10.55 -0.34
N LEU A 114 -5.10 -11.04 -1.57
CA LEU A 114 -5.89 -10.57 -2.70
C LEU A 114 -7.11 -11.48 -2.86
N VAL A 115 -8.32 -10.94 -2.76
CA VAL A 115 -9.58 -11.70 -2.69
C VAL A 115 -10.52 -11.21 -3.80
N PRO A 116 -11.24 -12.08 -4.52
CA PRO A 116 -12.21 -11.62 -5.52
C PRO A 116 -13.36 -10.85 -4.87
N ASP A 117 -13.89 -9.86 -5.58
CA ASP A 117 -15.02 -9.07 -5.13
C ASP A 117 -16.29 -9.39 -5.93
N GLY A 118 -17.18 -10.18 -5.32
CA GLY A 118 -18.43 -10.60 -5.93
C GLY A 118 -18.34 -11.91 -6.72
N SER A 119 -19.50 -12.49 -7.01
CA SER A 119 -19.61 -13.81 -7.66
C SER A 119 -19.07 -13.84 -9.09
N VAL A 120 -19.23 -12.75 -9.84
CA VAL A 120 -18.73 -12.62 -11.23
C VAL A 120 -17.20 -12.68 -11.29
N ALA A 121 -16.52 -12.20 -10.24
CA ALA A 121 -15.07 -12.20 -10.17
C ALA A 121 -14.47 -13.58 -9.84
N GLU A 122 -15.24 -14.50 -9.26
CA GLU A 122 -14.71 -15.76 -8.72
C GLU A 122 -14.11 -16.68 -9.78
N GLU A 123 -14.72 -16.78 -10.96
CA GLU A 123 -14.28 -17.68 -12.01
C GLU A 123 -12.96 -17.21 -12.63
N GLY A 124 -12.90 -15.94 -13.05
CA GLY A 124 -11.66 -15.34 -13.56
C GLY A 124 -10.53 -15.37 -12.54
N TYR A 125 -10.83 -15.05 -11.28
CA TYR A 125 -9.86 -15.13 -10.19
C TYR A 125 -9.31 -16.56 -10.01
N ARG A 126 -10.18 -17.57 -10.06
CA ARG A 126 -9.78 -18.98 -9.95
C ARG A 126 -8.87 -19.39 -11.10
N VAL A 127 -9.19 -18.99 -12.34
CA VAL A 127 -8.36 -19.31 -13.51
C VAL A 127 -6.95 -18.74 -13.34
N ILE A 128 -6.82 -17.47 -12.95
CA ILE A 128 -5.50 -16.85 -12.71
C ILE A 128 -4.74 -17.59 -11.61
N ARG A 129 -5.41 -17.89 -10.49
CA ARG A 129 -4.81 -18.61 -9.36
C ARG A 129 -4.28 -19.99 -9.76
N GLU A 130 -5.06 -20.77 -10.50
CA GLU A 130 -4.63 -22.10 -10.95
C GLU A 130 -3.54 -21.99 -12.02
N ALA A 131 -3.63 -21.05 -12.97
CA ALA A 131 -2.60 -20.84 -13.98
C ALA A 131 -1.23 -20.50 -13.36
N LEU A 132 -1.19 -19.62 -12.35
CA LEU A 132 0.03 -19.31 -11.61
C LEU A 132 0.57 -20.53 -10.84
N ARG A 133 -0.33 -21.35 -10.28
CA ARG A 133 0.05 -22.56 -9.53
C ARG A 133 0.65 -23.62 -10.44
N GLU A 134 0.02 -23.87 -11.58
CA GLU A 134 0.45 -24.90 -12.53
C GLU A 134 1.75 -24.49 -13.24
N SER A 135 1.90 -23.20 -13.56
CA SER A 135 3.12 -22.68 -14.18
C SER A 135 4.28 -22.48 -13.20
N GLY A 136 4.01 -22.45 -11.89
CA GLY A 136 5.01 -22.15 -10.86
C GLY A 136 5.56 -20.73 -10.93
N LYS A 137 4.84 -19.81 -11.59
CA LYS A 137 5.28 -18.42 -11.80
C LYS A 137 4.73 -17.47 -10.74
N VAL A 138 5.43 -16.35 -10.59
CA VAL A 138 4.99 -15.16 -9.86
C VAL A 138 4.59 -14.09 -10.87
N ALA A 139 3.37 -13.56 -10.76
CA ALA A 139 2.94 -12.42 -11.57
C ALA A 139 3.48 -11.12 -10.98
N ILE A 140 4.11 -10.30 -11.80
CA ILE A 140 4.54 -8.94 -11.46
C ILE A 140 3.54 -7.96 -12.06
N GLY A 141 3.12 -7.00 -11.25
CA GLY A 141 2.24 -5.92 -11.69
C GLY A 141 2.50 -4.61 -10.99
N GLN A 142 1.77 -3.58 -11.40
CA GLN A 142 1.86 -2.24 -10.84
C GLN A 142 0.50 -1.80 -10.32
N VAL A 143 0.50 -1.07 -9.21
CA VAL A 143 -0.70 -0.52 -8.59
C VAL A 143 -0.39 0.82 -7.94
N VAL A 144 -1.35 1.73 -7.97
CA VAL A 144 -1.25 2.99 -7.21
C VAL A 144 -2.03 2.85 -5.91
N VAL A 145 -1.34 2.91 -4.78
CA VAL A 145 -1.97 2.84 -3.46
C VAL A 145 -1.54 4.02 -2.60
N GLY A 146 -2.51 4.72 -2.02
CA GLY A 146 -2.22 5.89 -1.18
C GLY A 146 -1.55 7.05 -1.92
N GLY A 147 -1.69 7.12 -3.25
CA GLY A 147 -1.06 8.14 -4.09
C GLY A 147 0.37 7.79 -4.55
N HIS A 148 0.86 6.60 -4.25
CA HIS A 148 2.18 6.12 -4.66
C HIS A 148 2.04 4.89 -5.56
N GLU A 149 2.77 4.88 -6.68
CA GLU A 149 2.91 3.70 -7.51
C GLU A 149 3.81 2.68 -6.80
N ARG A 150 3.35 1.42 -6.76
CA ARG A 150 4.06 0.30 -6.16
C ARG A 150 4.07 -0.87 -7.13
N ILE A 151 5.19 -1.58 -7.16
CA ILE A 151 5.27 -2.90 -7.80
C ILE A 151 4.69 -3.92 -6.83
N VAL A 152 3.97 -4.91 -7.37
CA VAL A 152 3.41 -6.02 -6.61
C VAL A 152 3.78 -7.37 -7.22
N ALA A 153 4.17 -8.30 -6.37
CA ALA A 153 4.36 -9.70 -6.71
C ALA A 153 3.16 -10.53 -6.24
N ILE A 154 2.50 -11.22 -7.17
CA ILE A 154 1.29 -12.00 -6.93
C ILE A 154 1.59 -13.48 -7.15
N GLN A 155 1.28 -14.29 -6.15
CA GLN A 155 1.51 -15.73 -6.16
C GLN A 155 0.32 -16.50 -5.57
N PRO A 156 0.11 -17.76 -5.97
CA PRO A 156 -0.97 -18.58 -5.45
C PRO A 156 -0.69 -18.97 -4.00
N LEU A 157 -1.69 -18.80 -3.12
CA LEU A 157 -1.62 -19.20 -1.72
C LEU A 157 -2.90 -19.91 -1.31
N LYS A 158 -2.82 -21.23 -1.13
CA LYS A 158 -3.98 -22.09 -0.76
C LYS A 158 -5.17 -21.84 -1.70
N THR A 159 -6.31 -21.37 -1.18
CA THR A 159 -7.50 -21.05 -1.99
C THR A 159 -7.54 -19.59 -2.46
N GLY A 160 -6.49 -18.81 -2.23
CA GLY A 160 -6.39 -17.41 -2.63
C GLY A 160 -5.09 -17.07 -3.35
N LEU A 161 -4.82 -15.77 -3.40
CA LEU A 161 -3.63 -15.14 -3.95
C LEU A 161 -2.98 -14.31 -2.84
N LEU A 162 -1.67 -14.40 -2.72
CA LEU A 162 -0.84 -13.53 -1.91
C LEU A 162 -0.25 -12.47 -2.83
N ALA A 163 -0.50 -11.20 -2.53
CA ALA A 163 0.14 -10.07 -3.17
C ALA A 163 1.14 -9.46 -2.18
N ASN A 164 2.39 -9.31 -2.58
CA ASN A 164 3.39 -8.57 -1.80
C ASN A 164 3.72 -7.28 -2.53
N SER A 165 3.70 -6.15 -1.84
CA SER A 165 4.34 -4.96 -2.40
C SER A 165 5.85 -5.16 -2.42
N LEU A 166 6.49 -4.72 -3.49
CA LEU A 166 7.93 -4.74 -3.64
C LEU A 166 8.50 -3.33 -3.46
N ARG A 167 9.73 -3.28 -2.96
CA ARG A 167 10.60 -2.10 -2.96
C ARG A 167 11.22 -1.94 -4.34
N TYR A 168 11.42 -0.70 -4.74
CA TYR A 168 12.29 -0.39 -5.87
C TYR A 168 13.76 -0.57 -5.48
N GLU A 169 14.61 -0.75 -6.49
CA GLU A 169 16.06 -0.91 -6.33
C GLU A 169 16.69 0.28 -5.57
N ASP A 170 16.21 1.50 -5.80
CA ASP A 170 16.70 2.73 -5.17
C ASP A 170 16.24 2.89 -3.70
N GLU A 171 15.25 2.11 -3.26
CA GLU A 171 14.84 2.00 -1.85
C GLU A 171 15.71 1.01 -1.07
N ILE A 172 16.56 0.24 -1.76
CA ILE A 172 17.44 -0.76 -1.18
C ILE A 172 18.86 -0.20 -1.09
N ARG A 173 19.46 -0.31 0.10
CA ARG A 173 20.86 0.11 0.28
C ARG A 173 21.79 -0.88 -0.40
N LYS A 174 22.84 -0.37 -1.03
CA LYS A 174 23.79 -1.19 -1.79
C LYS A 174 24.61 -2.08 -0.86
N PRO A 175 24.72 -3.40 -1.14
CA PRO A 175 25.51 -4.32 -0.33
C PRO A 175 26.98 -3.88 -0.13
N ASP A 176 27.58 -3.25 -1.13
CA ASP A 176 28.96 -2.76 -1.11
C ASP A 176 29.22 -1.72 0.01
N GLU A 177 28.18 -1.04 0.50
CA GLU A 177 28.30 -0.13 1.65
C GLU A 177 28.55 -0.87 2.98
N PHE A 178 28.29 -2.18 3.03
CA PHE A 178 28.31 -3.00 4.24
C PHE A 178 29.29 -4.18 4.16
N PHE A 179 29.52 -4.72 2.97
CA PHE A 179 30.40 -5.87 2.74
C PHE A 179 31.64 -5.44 1.96
N ASN A 180 32.61 -4.83 2.64
CA ASN A 180 33.93 -4.63 2.06
C ASN A 180 34.62 -5.99 1.90
N THR A 181 34.97 -6.35 0.66
CA THR A 181 36.01 -7.35 0.35
C THR A 181 37.33 -6.64 0.12
#